data_AF-A0A4Z0YDB6-F1
#
_entry.id   AF-A0A4Z0YDB6-F1
#
_cell.length_a   1.000
_cell.length_b   1.000
_cell.length_c   1.000
_cell.angle_alpha   90.00
_cell.angle_beta   90.00
_cell.angle_gamma   90.00
#
_symmetry.space_group_name_H-M   'P 1'
#
loop_
_entity.id
_entity.type
_entity.pdbx_description
1 polymer ?
#
loop_
_entity_poly.entity_id
_entity_poly.type
_entity_poly.pdbx_seq_one_letter_code
_entity_poly.pdbx_strand_id
1 'polypeptide(L)'
;MEQENTNVQQEENVTMTKTEYQKSIQSAEDKLRTSYSKQIKALEDKIKELTPADKTDAELDYEKRVKELEAREKKMNLLESLTAKNIDKSFADYLKDDIDIEAFSTYFQKIINHEVESSGFKPSGHNNNVQMSKDKWHSMSYHEKQEFYNSNPELAKKFMQ
;
A
#
# COMPACT_ATOMS: atom_id res chain seq x y z
N MET A 1 -57.81 -47.67 -0.83
CA MET A 1 -57.19 -46.65 -1.70
C MET A 1 -58.08 -45.41 -1.62
N GLU A 2 -57.47 -44.24 -1.69
CA GLU A 2 -57.85 -43.00 -1.01
C GLU A 2 -59.31 -42.51 -1.14
N GLN A 3 -59.81 -41.95 -0.03
CA GLN A 3 -60.98 -41.07 0.00
C GLN A 3 -60.51 -39.63 -0.26
N GLU A 4 -60.87 -39.09 -1.43
CA GLU A 4 -60.71 -37.66 -1.72
C GLU A 4 -61.79 -36.87 -0.97
N ASN A 5 -61.33 -35.97 -0.10
CA ASN A 5 -62.18 -35.14 0.76
C ASN A 5 -62.41 -33.80 0.05
N THR A 6 -63.46 -33.72 -0.77
CA THR A 6 -63.84 -32.51 -1.49
C THR A 6 -64.53 -31.55 -0.52
N ASN A 7 -63.79 -30.54 -0.03
CA ASN A 7 -64.32 -29.46 0.79
C ASN A 7 -65.19 -28.54 -0.09
N VAL A 8 -66.49 -28.85 -0.16
CA VAL A 8 -67.50 -28.01 -0.81
C VAL A 8 -67.72 -26.79 0.07
N GLN A 9 -67.15 -25.65 -0.32
CA GLN A 9 -67.48 -24.36 0.25
C GLN A 9 -68.95 -24.05 -0.08
N GLN A 10 -69.83 -24.17 0.91
CA GLN A 10 -71.22 -23.73 0.80
C GLN A 10 -71.22 -22.20 0.66
N GLU A 11 -71.61 -21.69 -0.50
CA GLU A 11 -71.87 -20.27 -0.71
C GLU A 11 -73.14 -19.89 0.09
N GLU A 12 -72.95 -19.36 1.30
CA GLU A 12 -74.04 -18.79 2.10
C GLU A 12 -74.46 -17.43 1.53
N ASN A 13 -75.59 -17.38 0.84
CA ASN A 13 -76.19 -16.16 0.32
C ASN A 13 -76.96 -15.40 1.42
N VAL A 14 -76.34 -14.35 1.96
CA VAL A 14 -76.92 -13.46 2.98
C VAL A 14 -77.71 -12.33 2.33
N THR A 15 -79.01 -12.21 2.66
CA THR A 15 -79.83 -11.05 2.27
C THR A 15 -79.73 -9.98 3.35
N MET A 16 -79.22 -8.80 3.00
CA MET A 16 -79.07 -7.67 3.92
C MET A 16 -79.58 -6.38 3.29
N THR A 17 -79.94 -5.40 4.11
CA THR A 17 -80.33 -4.08 3.61
C THR A 17 -79.11 -3.36 3.02
N LYS A 18 -79.34 -2.48 2.03
CA LYS A 18 -78.25 -1.71 1.39
C LYS A 18 -77.39 -0.94 2.42
N THR A 19 -78.03 -0.46 3.48
CA THR A 19 -77.37 0.26 4.59
C THR A 19 -76.47 -0.64 5.43
N GLU A 20 -76.88 -1.88 5.71
CA GLU A 20 -76.07 -2.87 6.43
C GLU A 20 -74.88 -3.34 5.59
N TYR A 21 -75.09 -3.54 4.29
CA TYR A 21 -74.01 -3.85 3.35
C TYR A 21 -72.95 -2.75 3.30
N GLN A 22 -73.37 -1.49 3.27
CA GLN A 22 -72.43 -0.38 3.23
C GLN A 22 -71.65 -0.22 4.55
N LYS A 23 -72.28 -0.52 5.69
CA LYS A 23 -71.60 -0.59 6.99
C LYS A 23 -70.60 -1.74 7.08
N SER A 24 -70.91 -2.90 6.49
CA SER A 24 -69.98 -4.04 6.49
C SER A 24 -68.73 -3.75 5.65
N ILE A 25 -68.91 -3.12 4.48
CA ILE A 25 -67.82 -2.62 3.64
C ILE A 25 -66.96 -1.62 4.40
N GLN A 26 -67.57 -0.60 5.02
CA GLN A 26 -66.83 0.40 5.81
C GLN A 26 -66.03 -0.23 6.95
N SER A 27 -66.61 -1.20 7.66
CA SER A 27 -65.91 -1.91 8.72
C SER A 27 -64.73 -2.72 8.18
N ALA A 28 -64.88 -3.36 7.01
CA ALA A 28 -63.80 -4.07 6.36
C ALA A 28 -62.68 -3.12 5.89
N GLU A 29 -63.03 -1.97 5.31
CA GLU A 29 -62.09 -0.94 4.88
C GLU A 29 -61.33 -0.32 6.06
N ASP A 30 -62.00 -0.03 7.17
CA ASP A 30 -61.35 0.46 8.40
C ASP A 30 -60.36 -0.57 8.97
N LYS A 31 -60.73 -1.85 8.97
CA LYS A 31 -59.83 -2.93 9.37
C LYS A 31 -58.62 -3.02 8.45
N LEU A 32 -58.84 -2.95 7.14
CA LEU A 32 -57.79 -2.95 6.13
C LEU A 32 -56.82 -1.79 6.35
N ARG A 33 -57.36 -0.57 6.47
CA ARG A 33 -56.60 0.67 6.69
C ARG A 33 -55.76 0.58 7.96
N THR A 34 -56.34 0.09 9.05
CA THR A 34 -55.65 -0.04 10.33
C THR A 34 -54.54 -1.10 10.25
N SER A 35 -54.81 -2.23 9.60
CA SER A 35 -53.83 -3.30 9.39
C SER A 35 -52.66 -2.82 8.56
N TYR A 36 -52.92 -2.22 7.40
CA TYR A 36 -51.87 -1.71 6.52
C TYR A 36 -51.08 -0.57 7.16
N SER A 37 -51.72 0.35 7.87
CA SER A 37 -50.99 1.41 8.60
C SER A 37 -50.03 0.84 9.65
N LYS A 38 -50.42 -0.23 10.35
CA LYS A 38 -49.53 -0.92 11.31
C LYS A 38 -48.37 -1.62 10.60
N GLN A 39 -48.64 -2.29 9.48
CA GLN A 39 -47.62 -2.96 8.69
C GLN A 39 -46.62 -1.98 8.08
N ILE A 40 -47.08 -0.85 7.55
CA ILE A 40 -46.23 0.21 7.01
C ILE A 40 -45.30 0.74 8.11
N LYS A 41 -45.83 1.09 9.28
CA LYS A 41 -44.99 1.54 10.40
C LYS A 41 -43.96 0.50 10.83
N ALA A 42 -44.38 -0.75 10.96
CA ALA A 42 -43.47 -1.84 11.32
C ALA A 42 -42.35 -2.05 10.27
N LEU A 43 -42.66 -1.86 8.99
CA LEU A 43 -41.68 -1.90 7.91
C LEU A 43 -40.76 -0.68 7.93
N GLU A 44 -41.30 0.52 8.16
CA GLU A 44 -40.52 1.76 8.31
C GLU A 44 -39.54 1.67 9.49
N ASP A 45 -39.99 1.16 10.63
CA ASP A 45 -39.16 0.95 11.82
C ASP A 45 -38.04 -0.06 11.53
N LYS A 46 -38.37 -1.15 10.84
CA LYS A 46 -37.39 -2.18 10.45
C LYS A 46 -36.39 -1.66 9.41
N ILE A 47 -36.83 -0.82 8.48
CA ILE A 47 -35.95 -0.13 7.53
C ILE A 47 -35.01 0.77 8.32
N LYS A 48 -35.52 1.55 9.29
CA LYS A 48 -34.69 2.44 10.10
C LYS A 48 -33.68 1.70 10.97
N GLU A 49 -34.03 0.53 11.50
CA GLU A 49 -33.13 -0.33 12.28
C GLU A 49 -32.04 -0.97 11.40
N LEU A 50 -32.39 -1.40 10.19
CA LEU A 50 -31.47 -2.05 9.25
C LEU A 50 -30.65 -1.06 8.41
N THR A 51 -31.08 0.19 8.31
CA THR A 51 -30.31 1.23 7.62
C THR A 51 -29.11 1.55 8.51
N PRO A 52 -27.87 1.37 8.00
CA PRO A 52 -26.68 1.77 8.73
C PRO A 52 -26.85 3.24 9.10
N ALA A 53 -26.73 3.57 10.39
CA ALA A 53 -26.74 4.97 10.79
C ALA A 53 -25.65 5.69 9.98
N ASP A 54 -26.06 6.70 9.20
CA ASP A 54 -25.11 7.56 8.53
C ASP A 54 -24.14 8.08 9.59
N LYS A 55 -22.85 7.87 9.34
CA LYS A 55 -21.79 8.35 10.25
C LYS A 55 -22.10 9.81 10.53
N THR A 56 -22.19 10.14 11.82
CA THR A 56 -22.42 11.52 12.23
C THR A 56 -21.33 12.41 11.63
N ASP A 57 -21.63 13.68 11.38
CA ASP A 57 -20.63 14.62 10.82
C ASP A 57 -19.32 14.61 11.62
N ALA A 58 -19.42 14.39 12.93
CA ALA A 58 -18.29 14.23 13.85
C ALA A 58 -17.45 12.96 13.60
N GLU A 59 -18.10 11.81 13.34
CA GLU A 59 -17.40 10.56 13.00
C GLU A 59 -16.75 10.63 11.62
N LEU A 60 -17.40 11.32 10.67
CA LEU A 60 -16.87 11.53 9.33
C LEU A 60 -15.64 12.45 9.35
N ASP A 61 -15.68 13.53 10.13
CA ASP A 61 -14.54 14.43 10.34
C ASP A 61 -13.39 13.71 11.04
N TYR A 62 -13.70 12.92 12.08
CA TYR A 62 -12.71 12.11 12.78
C TYR A 62 -12.03 11.11 11.84
N GLU A 63 -12.79 10.38 11.01
CA GLU A 63 -12.22 9.42 10.07
C GLU A 63 -11.34 10.11 9.01
N LYS A 64 -11.74 11.28 8.51
CA LYS A 64 -10.90 12.07 7.59
C LYS A 64 -9.59 12.48 8.25
N ARG A 65 -9.66 12.97 9.49
CA ARG A 65 -8.49 13.37 10.26
C ARG A 65 -7.56 12.21 10.54
N VAL A 66 -8.10 11.03 10.87
CA VAL A 66 -7.31 9.80 11.05
C VAL A 66 -6.62 9.41 9.75
N LYS A 67 -7.33 9.38 8.61
CA LYS A 67 -6.74 9.07 7.31
C LYS A 67 -5.63 10.04 6.91
N GLU A 68 -5.82 11.34 7.16
CA GLU A 68 -4.81 12.35 6.88
C GLU A 68 -3.56 12.17 7.76
N LEU A 69 -3.75 11.87 9.05
CA LEU A 69 -2.65 11.58 9.97
C LEU A 69 -1.88 10.31 9.55
N GLU A 70 -2.59 9.23 9.21
CA GLU A 70 -1.97 7.99 8.72
C GLU A 70 -1.18 8.21 7.43
N ALA A 71 -1.72 8.99 6.49
CA ALA A 71 -1.01 9.33 5.25
C ALA A 71 0.26 10.16 5.54
N ARG A 72 0.18 11.10 6.47
CA ARG A 72 1.32 11.91 6.90
C ARG A 72 2.40 11.06 7.57
N GLU A 73 2.01 10.15 8.45
CA GLU A 73 2.94 9.24 9.14
C GLU A 73 3.65 8.31 8.16
N LYS A 74 2.91 7.71 7.21
CA LYS A 74 3.51 6.89 6.14
C LYS A 74 4.53 7.68 5.32
N LYS A 75 4.20 8.92 4.93
CA LYS A 75 5.13 9.78 4.17
C LYS A 75 6.37 10.11 4.99
N MET A 76 6.25 10.39 6.30
CA MET A 76 7.42 10.65 7.15
C MET A 76 8.30 9.41 7.27
N ASN A 77 7.71 8.22 7.50
CA ASN A 77 8.45 6.97 7.61
C ASN A 77 9.21 6.63 6.31
N LEU A 78 8.60 6.87 5.14
CA LEU A 78 9.27 6.73 3.84
C LEU A 78 10.46 7.68 3.72
N LEU A 79 10.29 8.95 4.06
CA LEU A 79 11.36 9.96 4.01
C LEU A 79 12.53 9.62 4.94
N GLU A 80 12.24 9.18 6.16
CA GLU A 80 13.25 8.76 7.14
C GLU A 80 14.03 7.54 6.63
N SER A 81 13.32 6.54 6.11
CA SER A 81 13.92 5.32 5.58
C SER A 81 14.81 5.59 4.36
N LEU A 82 14.40 6.46 3.43
CA LEU A 82 15.25 6.88 2.30
C LEU A 82 16.52 7.59 2.80
N THR A 83 16.37 8.50 3.77
CA THR A 83 17.50 9.24 4.35
C THR A 83 18.48 8.28 5.04
N ALA A 84 17.97 7.29 5.79
CA ALA A 84 18.79 6.28 6.44
C ALA A 84 19.61 5.42 5.45
N LYS A 85 19.15 5.31 4.19
CA LYS A 85 19.84 4.62 3.09
C LYS A 85 20.71 5.53 2.23
N ASN A 86 20.90 6.78 2.64
CA ASN A 86 21.61 7.82 1.87
C ASN A 86 20.97 8.07 0.49
N ILE A 87 19.66 7.92 0.38
CA ILE A 87 18.87 8.25 -0.81
C ILE A 87 18.19 9.58 -0.58
N ASP A 88 18.18 10.44 -1.62
CA ASP A 88 17.57 11.76 -1.54
C ASP A 88 16.06 11.67 -1.25
N LYS A 89 15.57 12.55 -0.38
CA LYS A 89 14.15 12.66 -0.01
C LYS A 89 13.26 12.98 -1.20
N SER A 90 13.77 13.61 -2.25
CA SER A 90 13.04 13.92 -3.47
C SER A 90 12.54 12.67 -4.20
N PHE A 91 13.14 11.49 -3.95
CA PHE A 91 12.64 10.25 -4.52
C PHE A 91 11.28 9.84 -3.94
N ALA A 92 10.92 10.28 -2.74
CA ALA A 92 9.66 9.89 -2.09
C ALA A 92 8.42 10.21 -2.94
N ASP A 93 8.45 11.28 -3.74
CA ASP A 93 7.31 11.66 -4.60
C ASP A 93 7.14 10.74 -5.84
N TYR A 94 8.11 9.86 -6.11
CA TYR A 94 8.11 8.91 -7.23
C TYR A 94 7.96 7.45 -6.80
N LEU A 95 7.92 7.17 -5.50
CA LEU A 95 7.79 5.83 -4.96
C LEU A 95 6.36 5.58 -4.48
N LYS A 96 5.93 4.32 -4.52
CA LYS A 96 4.64 3.92 -3.96
C LYS A 96 4.74 3.87 -2.44
N ASP A 97 3.61 4.09 -1.77
CA ASP A 97 3.51 4.07 -0.30
C ASP A 97 3.91 2.73 0.34
N ASP A 98 3.79 1.62 -0.41
CA ASP A 98 4.06 0.25 0.01
C ASP A 98 5.41 -0.30 -0.47
N ILE A 99 6.31 0.57 -0.92
CA ILE A 99 7.60 0.15 -1.47
C ILE A 99 8.48 -0.54 -0.42
N ASP A 100 9.12 -1.63 -0.82
CA ASP A 100 10.23 -2.23 -0.06
C ASP A 100 11.50 -1.37 -0.24
N ILE A 101 11.78 -0.52 0.74
CA ILE A 101 12.91 0.41 0.73
C ILE A 101 14.25 -0.31 0.83
N GLU A 102 14.31 -1.47 1.48
CA GLU A 102 15.53 -2.28 1.59
C GLU A 102 15.91 -2.88 0.24
N ALA A 103 14.94 -3.48 -0.44
CA ALA A 103 15.12 -4.00 -1.79
C ALA A 103 15.48 -2.86 -2.77
N PHE A 104 14.72 -1.76 -2.73
CA PHE A 104 14.98 -0.58 -3.56
C PHE A 104 16.40 -0.04 -3.35
N SER A 105 16.81 0.18 -2.10
CA SER A 105 18.15 0.65 -1.76
C SER A 105 19.24 -0.29 -2.27
N THR A 106 19.02 -1.59 -2.16
CA THR A 106 19.99 -2.59 -2.63
C THR A 106 20.19 -2.50 -4.15
N TYR A 107 19.11 -2.40 -4.92
CA TYR A 107 19.21 -2.25 -6.37
C TYR A 107 19.78 -0.90 -6.78
N PHE A 108 19.37 0.18 -6.10
CA PHE A 108 19.86 1.52 -6.34
C PHE A 108 21.39 1.61 -6.14
N GLN A 109 21.91 1.06 -5.04
CA GLN A 109 23.34 1.00 -4.78
C GLN A 109 24.09 0.14 -5.80
N LYS A 110 23.52 -0.98 -6.26
CA LYS A 110 24.14 -1.79 -7.32
C LYS A 110 24.32 -1.00 -8.61
N ILE A 111 23.31 -0.21 -8.99
CA ILE A 111 23.38 0.64 -10.19
C ILE A 111 24.47 1.71 -10.02
N ILE A 112 24.50 2.39 -8.88
CA ILE A 112 25.52 3.41 -8.59
C ILE A 112 26.92 2.79 -8.60
N ASN A 113 27.11 1.66 -7.94
CA ASN A 113 28.42 0.99 -7.89
C ASN A 113 28.86 0.57 -9.29
N HIS A 114 27.96 -0.01 -10.10
CA HIS A 114 28.27 -0.34 -11.48
C HIS A 114 28.66 0.89 -12.30
N GLU A 115 27.97 2.02 -12.13
CA GLU A 115 28.28 3.27 -12.83
C GLU A 115 29.62 3.85 -12.37
N VAL A 116 29.91 3.85 -11.07
CA VAL A 116 31.21 4.27 -10.54
C VAL A 116 32.33 3.35 -11.03
N GLU A 117 32.08 2.04 -11.16
CA GLU A 117 33.06 1.09 -11.71
C GLU A 117 33.27 1.26 -13.22
N SER A 118 32.25 1.68 -13.97
CA SER A 118 32.29 1.82 -15.42
C SER A 118 32.82 3.19 -15.87
N SER A 119 32.38 4.27 -15.24
CA SER A 119 32.64 5.67 -15.61
C SER A 119 33.41 6.47 -14.56
N GLY A 120 33.60 5.93 -13.36
CA GLY A 120 34.42 6.55 -12.32
C GLY A 120 35.89 6.62 -12.71
N PHE A 121 36.56 7.65 -12.19
CA PHE A 121 38.00 7.85 -12.37
C PHE A 121 38.76 6.63 -11.84
N LYS A 122 39.30 5.82 -12.75
CA LYS A 122 40.29 4.78 -12.43
C LYS A 122 41.66 5.44 -12.45
N PRO A 123 42.38 5.56 -11.33
CA PRO A 123 43.76 6.02 -11.33
C PRO A 123 44.60 5.07 -12.19
N SER A 124 44.87 5.45 -13.43
CA SER A 124 45.72 4.69 -14.37
C SER A 124 47.19 5.03 -14.11
N GLY A 125 47.64 4.78 -12.88
CA GLY A 125 48.93 5.28 -12.37
C GLY A 125 49.79 4.28 -11.61
N HIS A 126 49.32 3.05 -11.39
CA HIS A 126 50.15 2.00 -10.80
C HIS A 126 50.19 0.81 -11.75
N ASN A 127 51.06 0.91 -12.74
CA ASN A 127 51.50 -0.26 -13.49
C ASN A 127 52.26 -1.18 -12.54
N ASN A 128 51.62 -2.29 -12.21
CA ASN A 128 52.15 -3.47 -11.56
C ASN A 128 52.61 -3.29 -10.12
N ASN A 129 52.09 -4.17 -9.27
CA ASN A 129 52.63 -4.53 -7.97
C ASN A 129 54.04 -5.14 -8.17
N VAL A 130 55.02 -4.34 -8.60
CA VAL A 130 56.40 -4.78 -8.77
C VAL A 130 56.96 -4.99 -7.38
N GLN A 131 56.88 -6.24 -6.93
CA GLN A 131 57.51 -6.70 -5.69
C GLN A 131 59.03 -6.66 -5.87
N MET A 132 59.61 -5.47 -5.68
CA MET A 132 61.05 -5.27 -5.59
C MET A 132 61.47 -5.39 -4.13
N SER A 133 62.40 -6.29 -3.82
CA SER A 133 63.00 -6.36 -2.49
C SER A 133 64.27 -5.51 -2.44
N LYS A 134 64.69 -5.13 -1.22
CA LYS A 134 65.95 -4.39 -1.01
C LYS A 134 67.14 -5.21 -1.54
N ASP A 135 67.17 -6.52 -1.31
CA ASP A 135 68.27 -7.37 -1.79
C ASP A 135 68.35 -7.42 -3.32
N LYS A 136 67.19 -7.54 -3.98
CA LYS A 136 67.10 -7.52 -5.44
C LYS A 136 67.58 -6.18 -6.00
N TRP A 137 67.17 -5.06 -5.39
CA TRP A 137 67.66 -3.74 -5.75
C TRP A 137 69.19 -3.62 -5.62
N HIS A 138 69.79 -4.11 -4.54
CA HIS A 138 71.25 -4.02 -4.36
C HIS A 138 72.01 -4.85 -5.39
N SER A 139 71.46 -6.00 -5.79
CA SER A 139 72.05 -6.90 -6.79
C SER A 139 71.98 -6.39 -8.24
N MET A 140 71.12 -5.39 -8.51
CA MET A 140 70.96 -4.83 -9.86
C MET A 140 72.17 -3.98 -10.29
N SER A 141 72.49 -4.07 -11.58
CA SER A 141 73.43 -3.19 -12.25
C SER A 141 72.90 -1.75 -12.31
N TYR A 142 73.82 -0.81 -12.58
CA TYR A 142 73.46 0.60 -12.71
C TYR A 142 72.40 0.84 -13.80
N HIS A 143 72.50 0.13 -14.92
CA HIS A 143 71.56 0.26 -16.03
C HIS A 143 70.15 -0.24 -15.66
N GLU A 144 70.05 -1.40 -15.01
CA GLU A 144 68.77 -1.94 -14.53
C GLU A 144 68.12 -1.03 -13.48
N LYS A 145 68.92 -0.41 -12.60
CA LYS A 145 68.45 0.59 -11.64
C LYS A 145 67.89 1.83 -12.34
N GLN A 146 68.52 2.27 -13.43
CA GLN A 146 68.07 3.41 -14.23
C GLN A 146 66.75 3.11 -14.96
N GLU A 147 66.64 1.94 -15.59
CA GLU A 147 65.38 1.52 -16.22
C GLU A 147 64.24 1.37 -15.20
N PHE A 148 64.54 0.82 -14.02
CA PHE A 148 63.58 0.73 -12.93
C PHE A 148 63.19 2.10 -12.39
N TYR A 149 64.13 3.04 -12.26
CA TYR A 149 63.85 4.42 -11.86
C TYR A 149 62.93 5.13 -12.86
N ASN A 150 63.16 4.94 -14.17
CA ASN A 150 62.32 5.52 -15.22
C ASN A 150 60.89 4.95 -15.20
N SER A 151 60.75 3.68 -14.84
CA SER A 151 59.45 2.98 -14.83
C SER A 151 58.71 3.12 -13.49
N ASN A 152 59.43 3.22 -12.37
CA ASN A 152 58.92 3.24 -11.00
C ASN A 152 59.72 4.22 -10.12
N PRO A 153 59.66 5.54 -10.40
CA PRO A 153 60.53 6.54 -9.77
C PRO A 153 60.34 6.62 -8.26
N GLU A 154 59.11 6.55 -7.77
CA GLU A 154 58.80 6.66 -6.33
C GLU A 154 59.31 5.46 -5.52
N LEU A 155 59.23 4.25 -6.09
CA LEU A 155 59.74 3.06 -5.43
C LEU A 155 61.28 3.01 -5.47
N ALA A 156 61.89 3.44 -6.57
CA ALA A 156 63.33 3.55 -6.70
C ALA A 156 63.94 4.55 -5.70
N LYS A 157 63.32 5.73 -5.51
CA LYS A 157 63.74 6.71 -4.50
C LYS A 157 63.75 6.14 -3.09
N LYS A 158 62.76 5.31 -2.72
CA LYS A 158 62.72 4.64 -1.41
C LYS A 158 63.87 3.68 -1.17
N PHE A 159 64.44 3.09 -2.22
CA PHE A 159 65.62 2.22 -2.10
C PHE A 159 66.96 2.96 -2.15
N MET A 160 66.95 4.26 -2.49
CA MET A 160 68.12 5.14 -2.50
C MET A 160 68.31 5.92 -1.18
N GLN A 161 67.31 5.90 -0.29
CA GLN A 161 67.40 6.42 1.09
C GLN A 161 68.07 5.41 2.02
#